data_AF-A0AAN6STG0-F1
#
_entry.id   AF-A0AAN6STG0-F1
#
_cell.length_a   1.000
_cell.length_b   1.000
_cell.length_c   1.000
_cell.angle_alpha   90.00
_cell.angle_beta   90.00
_cell.angle_gamma   90.00
#
_symmetry.space_group_name_H-M   'P 1'
#
loop_
_entity.id
_entity.type
_entity.pdbx_description
1 polymer ?
#
loop_
_entity_poly.entity_id
_entity_poly.type
_entity_poly.pdbx_seq_one_letter_code
_entity_poly.pdbx_strand_id
1 'polypeptide(L)'
;MIFTQAFVVAALVSLSEAHMKLRLPTPFEGLEKVNAPILADGTNYPCHTDKGPFKGTPTKMEKGSKQQLGFTGTAVHGGGSCQISITYDEVPNASSSFKVIHSIQGGCPARNQKGNIEPANEFAVSPDTYDFTIPDDIPSGKATLAWTWFNKIGNREFYMSCAPVEISGSGGSESALASLPDMMIANIPQAGTCKTADSTDIQFPNPGKSVENNGGNMAPPTGECKAGGSGSGSASGSATPAAGAGAAATPAVRGRRAVLRA
;
A
#
# COMPACT_ATOMS: atom_id res chain seq x y z
N MET A 1 43.55 -48.31 18.00
CA MET A 1 42.77 -47.12 18.41
C MET A 1 42.70 -46.19 17.22
N ILE A 2 41.54 -46.10 16.55
CA ILE A 2 41.33 -45.20 15.41
C ILE A 2 40.41 -44.09 15.93
N PHE A 3 40.95 -42.88 16.04
CA PHE A 3 40.17 -41.69 16.43
C PHE A 3 39.54 -41.10 15.16
N THR A 4 38.24 -41.24 15.02
CA THR A 4 37.46 -40.58 13.97
C THR A 4 37.21 -39.13 14.41
N GLN A 5 37.88 -38.18 13.76
CA GLN A 5 37.58 -36.75 13.98
C GLN A 5 36.31 -36.38 13.22
N ALA A 6 35.24 -36.09 13.96
CA ALA A 6 34.03 -35.52 13.40
C ALA A 6 34.27 -34.03 13.10
N PHE A 7 34.37 -33.66 11.83
CA PHE A 7 34.30 -32.28 11.41
C PHE A 7 32.84 -31.80 11.53
N VAL A 8 32.56 -31.02 12.57
CA VAL A 8 31.31 -30.26 12.66
C VAL A 8 31.46 -29.04 11.75
N VAL A 9 30.92 -29.13 10.53
CA VAL A 9 30.77 -27.97 9.66
C VAL A 9 29.59 -27.16 10.18
N ALA A 10 29.87 -26.14 10.99
CA ALA A 10 28.89 -25.11 11.31
C ALA A 10 28.62 -24.31 10.03
N ALA A 11 27.49 -24.57 9.38
CA ALA A 11 27.00 -23.73 8.30
C ALA A 11 26.67 -22.35 8.89
N LEU A 12 27.54 -21.37 8.67
CA LEU A 12 27.18 -19.96 8.86
C LEU A 12 26.09 -19.63 7.84
N VAL A 13 24.83 -19.69 8.26
CA VAL A 13 23.73 -19.10 7.52
C VAL A 13 23.94 -17.60 7.60
N SER A 14 24.53 -17.03 6.56
CA SER A 14 24.52 -15.59 6.33
C SER A 14 23.05 -15.16 6.23
N LEU A 15 22.53 -14.54 7.29
CA LEU A 15 21.31 -13.75 7.24
C LEU A 15 21.62 -12.50 6.41
N SER A 16 21.75 -12.65 5.09
CA SER A 16 21.61 -11.51 4.20
C SER A 16 20.11 -11.21 4.17
N GLU A 17 19.66 -10.24 4.98
CA GLU A 17 18.36 -9.60 4.82
C GLU A 17 18.30 -9.05 3.39
N ALA A 18 17.81 -9.85 2.43
CA ALA A 18 17.93 -9.57 1.01
C ALA A 18 16.63 -8.96 0.43
N HIS A 19 15.89 -8.25 1.28
CA HIS A 19 14.59 -7.66 1.02
C HIS A 19 14.61 -6.52 -0.02
N MET A 20 13.42 -6.01 -0.33
CA MET A 20 13.20 -5.01 -1.37
C MET A 20 13.39 -3.58 -0.85
N LYS A 21 13.91 -2.70 -1.72
CA LYS A 21 14.21 -1.29 -1.50
C LYS A 21 13.48 -0.45 -2.54
N LEU A 22 13.01 0.72 -2.13
CA LEU A 22 12.49 1.71 -3.07
C LEU A 22 13.63 2.23 -3.95
N ARG A 23 13.43 2.23 -5.27
CA ARG A 23 14.36 2.79 -6.26
C ARG A 23 13.77 4.02 -6.95
N LEU A 24 12.48 3.98 -7.28
CA LEU A 24 11.77 5.08 -7.93
C LEU A 24 10.47 5.37 -7.16
N PRO A 25 10.18 6.64 -6.80
CA PRO A 25 11.11 7.77 -6.85
C PRO A 25 12.35 7.55 -5.99
N THR A 26 13.42 8.31 -6.25
CA THR A 26 14.66 8.20 -5.48
C THR A 26 14.39 8.49 -4.00
N PRO A 27 14.70 7.58 -3.06
CA PRO A 27 14.48 7.79 -1.64
C PRO A 27 15.29 8.97 -1.07
N PHE A 28 14.96 9.38 0.15
CA PHE A 28 15.86 10.24 0.93
C PHE A 28 17.24 9.58 1.09
N GLU A 29 18.28 10.41 1.20
CA GLU A 29 19.66 9.96 1.42
C GLU A 29 19.76 8.98 2.61
N GLY A 30 20.44 7.86 2.40
CA GLY A 30 20.55 6.75 3.35
C GLY A 30 19.45 5.70 3.18
N LEU A 31 18.22 6.10 2.81
CA LEU A 31 17.10 5.17 2.65
C LEU A 31 17.21 4.31 1.38
N GLU A 32 18.01 4.71 0.39
CA GLU A 32 18.28 3.90 -0.81
C GLU A 32 19.01 2.58 -0.51
N LYS A 33 19.55 2.44 0.70
CA LYS A 33 20.25 1.24 1.20
C LYS A 33 19.41 0.43 2.18
N VAL A 34 18.25 0.94 2.60
CA VAL A 34 17.43 0.32 3.63
C VAL A 34 16.46 -0.67 3.02
N ASN A 35 16.64 -1.94 3.34
CA ASN A 35 15.77 -3.04 2.95
C ASN A 35 15.11 -3.74 4.15
N ALA A 36 15.48 -3.42 5.39
CA ALA A 36 14.84 -3.98 6.57
C ALA A 36 13.41 -3.42 6.72
N PRO A 37 12.47 -4.17 7.33
CA PRO A 37 11.19 -3.62 7.74
C PRO A 37 11.38 -2.58 8.85
N ILE A 38 10.34 -1.77 9.11
CA ILE A 38 10.24 -0.99 10.34
C ILE A 38 10.41 -1.94 11.53
N LEU A 39 11.16 -1.50 12.54
CA LEU A 39 11.47 -2.32 13.71
C LEU A 39 10.17 -2.80 14.37
N ALA A 40 10.19 -4.01 14.92
CA ALA A 40 9.01 -4.61 15.55
C ALA A 40 8.49 -3.81 16.76
N ASP A 41 9.35 -3.02 17.41
CA ASP A 41 8.98 -2.07 18.47
C ASP A 41 8.52 -0.70 17.94
N GLY A 42 8.61 -0.49 16.62
CA GLY A 42 8.21 0.71 15.91
C GLY A 42 9.09 1.94 16.17
N THR A 43 10.25 1.80 16.83
CA THR A 43 11.06 2.95 17.27
C THR A 43 11.61 3.80 16.13
N ASN A 44 11.68 3.25 14.91
CA ASN A 44 12.11 3.96 13.71
C ASN A 44 10.98 4.29 12.72
N TYR A 45 9.73 4.17 13.15
CA TYR A 45 8.59 4.67 12.38
C TYR A 45 8.45 6.20 12.54
N PRO A 46 8.12 6.94 11.46
CA PRO A 46 8.01 6.54 10.05
C PRO A 46 9.35 6.62 9.30
N CYS A 47 9.39 6.10 8.06
CA CYS A 47 10.49 6.34 7.12
C CYS A 47 11.90 5.91 7.58
N HIS A 48 12.03 4.98 8.53
CA HIS A 48 13.32 4.63 9.13
C HIS A 48 14.07 5.86 9.65
N THR A 49 13.46 6.61 10.57
CA THR A 49 14.04 7.82 11.18
C THR A 49 15.45 7.62 11.76
N ASP A 50 15.86 6.38 12.00
CA ASP A 50 17.18 5.99 12.50
C ASP A 50 18.26 5.80 11.40
N LYS A 51 17.89 5.83 10.11
CA LYS A 51 18.78 5.43 9.01
C LYS A 51 19.27 6.53 8.06
N GLY A 52 18.68 7.72 8.08
CA GLY A 52 19.12 8.77 7.15
C GLY A 52 18.57 10.15 7.46
N PRO A 53 19.22 11.22 6.97
CA PRO A 53 18.62 12.54 7.00
C PRO A 53 17.44 12.61 6.03
N PHE A 54 16.43 13.41 6.37
CA PHE A 54 15.38 13.80 5.41
C PHE A 54 15.93 14.85 4.42
N LYS A 55 16.89 14.42 3.59
CA LYS A 55 17.59 15.19 2.57
C LYS A 55 17.64 14.41 1.27
N GLY A 56 17.69 15.12 0.16
CA GLY A 56 17.75 14.56 -1.18
C GLY A 56 17.20 15.56 -2.20
N THR A 57 17.42 15.28 -3.48
CA THR A 57 16.85 16.10 -4.55
C THR A 57 15.41 15.65 -4.80
N PRO A 58 14.40 16.52 -4.64
CA PRO A 58 13.01 16.13 -4.86
C PRO A 58 12.77 15.66 -6.30
N THR A 59 12.06 14.54 -6.44
CA THR A 59 11.53 14.14 -7.75
C THR A 59 10.36 15.05 -8.10
N LYS A 60 10.45 15.78 -9.21
CA LYS A 60 9.38 16.68 -9.67
C LYS A 60 8.23 15.87 -10.25
N MET A 61 7.02 16.12 -9.76
CA MET A 61 5.82 15.42 -10.20
C MET A 61 4.70 16.43 -10.44
N GLU A 62 4.19 16.49 -11.66
CA GLU A 62 3.06 17.35 -11.99
C GLU A 62 1.75 16.71 -11.52
N LYS A 63 0.81 17.52 -11.04
CA LYS A 63 -0.57 17.09 -10.80
C LYS A 63 -1.18 16.42 -12.04
N GLY A 64 -1.87 15.30 -11.84
CA GLY A 64 -2.46 14.49 -12.92
C GLY A 64 -1.45 13.68 -13.73
N SER A 65 -0.14 13.83 -13.51
CA SER A 65 0.87 13.07 -14.24
C SER A 65 0.98 11.63 -13.71
N LYS A 66 1.27 10.71 -14.63
CA LYS A 66 1.67 9.34 -14.28
C LYS A 66 3.12 9.33 -13.82
N GLN A 67 3.36 8.62 -12.74
CA GLN A 67 4.64 8.44 -12.07
C GLN A 67 4.94 6.95 -11.96
N GLN A 68 6.21 6.61 -11.87
CA GLN A 68 6.65 5.23 -11.74
C GLN A 68 7.14 4.93 -10.33
N LEU A 69 6.68 3.80 -9.82
CA LEU A 69 7.17 3.14 -8.63
C LEU A 69 8.03 1.94 -9.06
N GLY A 70 9.23 1.83 -8.51
CA GLY A 70 10.17 0.77 -8.86
C GLY A 70 11.08 0.40 -7.72
N PHE A 71 11.60 -0.82 -7.76
CA PHE A 71 12.31 -1.44 -6.63
C PHE A 71 13.63 -2.09 -7.03
N THR A 72 14.50 -2.29 -6.04
CA THR A 72 15.66 -3.19 -6.11
C THR A 72 15.69 -4.14 -4.92
N GLY A 73 16.35 -5.27 -5.03
CA GLY A 73 16.43 -6.29 -3.97
C GLY A 73 16.10 -7.67 -4.50
N THR A 74 15.94 -8.64 -3.60
CA THR A 74 15.79 -10.05 -4.00
C THR A 74 14.59 -10.77 -3.37
N ALA A 75 14.34 -10.57 -2.08
CA ALA A 75 13.31 -11.26 -1.34
C ALA A 75 12.01 -10.48 -1.41
N VAL A 76 11.14 -10.92 -2.32
CA VAL A 76 9.83 -10.31 -2.57
C VAL A 76 8.71 -10.93 -1.72
N HIS A 77 9.00 -11.97 -0.93
CA HIS A 77 8.03 -12.64 -0.05
C HIS A 77 6.72 -13.08 -0.72
N GLY A 78 6.80 -13.56 -1.96
CA GLY A 78 5.62 -13.94 -2.76
C GLY A 78 4.73 -12.75 -3.13
N GLY A 79 5.27 -11.52 -3.06
CA GLY A 79 4.56 -10.26 -3.23
C GLY A 79 3.94 -9.78 -1.93
N GLY A 80 2.65 -9.48 -1.99
CA GLY A 80 1.94 -8.76 -0.95
C GLY A 80 1.25 -7.53 -1.53
N SER A 81 0.99 -6.55 -0.67
CA SER A 81 0.23 -5.36 -1.05
C SER A 81 0.91 -4.10 -0.56
N CYS A 82 0.78 -3.03 -1.33
CA CYS A 82 1.49 -1.78 -1.10
C CYS A 82 0.53 -0.59 -1.13
N GLN A 83 0.90 0.47 -0.41
CA GLN A 83 0.30 1.78 -0.59
C GLN A 83 1.38 2.80 -0.94
N ILE A 84 0.99 3.74 -1.80
CA ILE A 84 1.72 4.96 -2.08
C ILE A 84 0.94 6.08 -1.42
N SER A 85 1.59 6.80 -0.52
CA SER A 85 0.98 7.85 0.28
C SER A 85 1.82 9.11 0.28
N ILE A 86 1.20 10.26 0.58
CA ILE A 86 1.86 11.57 0.60
C ILE A 86 1.59 12.29 1.93
N THR A 87 2.61 12.97 2.46
CA THR A 87 2.47 14.03 3.47
C THR A 87 3.22 15.27 3.02
N TYR A 88 2.77 16.46 3.41
CA TYR A 88 3.52 17.72 3.20
C TYR A 88 4.52 18.00 4.33
N ASP A 89 4.65 17.09 5.30
CA ASP A 89 5.74 17.14 6.26
C ASP A 89 7.06 16.78 5.56
N GLU A 90 7.96 17.76 5.40
CA GLU A 90 9.31 17.54 4.84
C GLU A 90 10.21 16.72 5.78
N VAL A 91 9.88 16.69 7.08
CA VAL A 91 10.54 15.87 8.11
C VAL A 91 9.48 15.06 8.85
N PRO A 92 9.03 13.93 8.27
CA PRO A 92 8.00 13.11 8.88
C PRO A 92 8.39 12.56 10.26
N ASN A 93 7.41 12.49 11.14
CA ASN A 93 7.55 11.91 12.47
C ASN A 93 6.30 11.09 12.83
N ALA A 94 6.24 10.51 14.03
CA ALA A 94 5.15 9.62 14.44
C ALA A 94 3.75 10.30 14.45
N SER A 95 3.67 11.64 14.44
CA SER A 95 2.42 12.39 14.32
C SER A 95 2.04 12.79 12.89
N SER A 96 2.92 12.57 11.92
CA SER A 96 2.66 12.87 10.51
C SER A 96 1.52 12.01 9.97
N SER A 97 0.62 12.65 9.21
CA SER A 97 -0.47 11.97 8.52
C SER A 97 -0.08 11.74 7.06
N PHE A 98 0.01 10.47 6.67
CA PHE A 98 0.25 10.06 5.29
C PHE A 98 -1.08 9.73 4.62
N LYS A 99 -1.33 10.33 3.46
CA LYS A 99 -2.58 10.22 2.71
C LYS A 99 -2.41 9.35 1.48
N VAL A 100 -3.22 8.31 1.36
CA VAL A 100 -3.15 7.31 0.29
C VAL A 100 -3.54 7.94 -1.04
N ILE A 101 -2.65 7.87 -2.02
CA ILE A 101 -2.92 8.30 -3.40
C ILE A 101 -3.07 7.11 -4.36
N HIS A 102 -2.50 5.95 -4.02
CA HIS A 102 -2.62 4.73 -4.81
C HIS A 102 -2.42 3.48 -3.94
N SER A 103 -3.22 2.43 -4.19
CA SER A 103 -3.05 1.14 -3.53
C SER A 103 -2.84 0.03 -4.57
N ILE A 104 -1.85 -0.83 -4.33
CA ILE A 104 -1.59 -2.03 -5.13
C ILE A 104 -1.94 -3.23 -4.27
N GLN A 105 -3.02 -3.92 -4.61
CA GLN A 105 -3.48 -5.11 -3.91
C GLN A 105 -3.01 -6.34 -4.69
N GLY A 106 -2.10 -7.10 -4.07
CA GLY A 106 -1.48 -8.28 -4.63
C GLY A 106 -0.32 -7.97 -5.58
N GLY A 107 0.70 -8.83 -5.53
CA GLY A 107 1.82 -8.80 -6.48
C GLY A 107 2.76 -7.61 -6.35
N CYS A 108 2.73 -6.83 -5.26
CA CYS A 108 3.75 -5.82 -4.99
C CYS A 108 4.76 -6.37 -3.97
N PRO A 109 6.10 -6.21 -4.16
CA PRO A 109 6.79 -5.42 -5.19
C PRO A 109 7.19 -6.18 -6.47
N ALA A 110 6.79 -7.45 -6.62
CA ALA A 110 6.95 -8.21 -7.87
C ALA A 110 5.72 -9.07 -8.15
N ARG A 111 5.13 -8.91 -9.34
CA ARG A 111 3.93 -9.62 -9.78
C ARG A 111 4.30 -11.03 -10.20
N ASN A 112 3.44 -11.99 -9.87
CA ASN A 112 3.60 -13.40 -10.29
C ASN A 112 4.94 -14.06 -9.90
N GLN A 113 5.64 -13.51 -8.91
CA GLN A 113 6.96 -13.97 -8.51
C GLN A 113 6.85 -15.12 -7.50
N LYS A 114 7.21 -16.33 -7.93
CA LYS A 114 7.04 -17.58 -7.14
C LYS A 114 8.11 -17.79 -6.07
N GLY A 115 9.26 -17.14 -6.18
CA GLY A 115 10.39 -17.26 -5.26
C GLY A 115 11.19 -15.95 -5.21
N ASN A 116 12.40 -15.96 -4.64
CA ASN A 116 13.23 -14.76 -4.68
C ASN A 116 13.67 -14.43 -6.11
N ILE A 117 14.02 -13.16 -6.36
CA ILE A 117 14.60 -12.73 -7.63
C ILE A 117 16.00 -13.32 -7.73
N GLU A 118 16.25 -14.07 -8.80
CA GLU A 118 17.53 -14.73 -9.08
C GLU A 118 18.22 -14.11 -10.31
N PRO A 119 19.57 -14.03 -10.32
CA PRO A 119 20.46 -14.37 -9.20
C PRO A 119 20.31 -13.39 -8.03
N ALA A 120 20.37 -13.90 -6.80
CA ALA A 120 20.29 -13.07 -5.59
C ALA A 120 21.39 -11.98 -5.58
N ASN A 121 20.98 -10.74 -5.82
CA ASN A 121 21.80 -9.54 -5.79
C ASN A 121 20.98 -8.39 -5.19
N GLU A 122 21.47 -7.74 -4.13
CA GLU A 122 20.75 -6.63 -3.47
C GLU A 122 20.54 -5.38 -4.37
N PHE A 123 21.23 -5.33 -5.51
CA PHE A 123 21.07 -4.32 -6.56
C PHE A 123 20.23 -4.82 -7.75
N ALA A 124 19.73 -6.06 -7.70
CA ALA A 124 18.84 -6.59 -8.72
C ALA A 124 17.60 -5.70 -8.83
N VAL A 125 17.30 -5.24 -10.04
CA VAL A 125 16.10 -4.44 -10.30
C VAL A 125 14.91 -5.39 -10.36
N SER A 126 13.83 -5.04 -9.66
CA SER A 126 12.57 -5.79 -9.77
C SER A 126 12.13 -5.83 -11.23
N PRO A 127 11.67 -6.99 -11.75
CA PRO A 127 11.17 -7.08 -13.13
C PRO A 127 9.95 -6.19 -13.36
N ASP A 128 9.22 -5.85 -12.31
CA ASP A 128 8.03 -5.01 -12.37
C ASP A 128 8.31 -3.56 -11.96
N THR A 129 7.64 -2.66 -12.66
CA THR A 129 7.32 -1.30 -12.19
C THR A 129 5.80 -1.15 -12.07
N TYR A 130 5.37 -0.14 -11.32
CA TYR A 130 3.97 0.16 -11.08
C TYR A 130 3.74 1.63 -11.39
N ASP A 131 2.62 1.94 -12.03
CA ASP A 131 2.26 3.31 -12.36
C ASP A 131 1.29 3.82 -11.30
N PHE A 132 1.51 5.04 -10.82
CA PHE A 132 0.54 5.77 -10.00
C PHE A 132 0.36 7.18 -10.56
N THR A 133 -0.72 7.85 -10.21
CA THR A 133 -1.01 9.21 -10.69
C THR A 133 -1.06 10.16 -9.51
N ILE A 134 -0.43 11.34 -9.63
CA ILE A 134 -0.57 12.40 -8.63
C ILE A 134 -1.99 12.98 -8.73
N PRO A 135 -2.77 13.02 -7.64
CA PRO A 135 -4.07 13.67 -7.67
C PRO A 135 -3.98 15.12 -8.15
N ASP A 136 -4.96 15.58 -8.92
CA ASP A 136 -5.00 16.94 -9.45
C ASP A 136 -5.55 17.96 -8.46
N ASP A 137 -6.20 17.50 -7.39
CA ASP A 137 -6.94 18.30 -6.41
C ASP A 137 -6.20 18.50 -5.08
N ILE A 138 -4.99 17.96 -4.89
CA ILE A 138 -4.16 18.20 -3.70
C ILE A 138 -3.34 19.49 -3.83
N PRO A 139 -2.77 20.05 -2.74
CA PRO A 139 -1.89 21.22 -2.81
C PRO A 139 -0.68 21.02 -3.74
N SER A 140 0.06 22.10 -4.01
CA SER A 140 1.39 22.03 -4.65
C SER A 140 2.46 22.34 -3.61
N GLY A 141 3.67 21.84 -3.81
CA GLY A 141 4.80 22.10 -2.91
C GLY A 141 5.70 20.90 -2.72
N LYS A 142 6.70 21.07 -1.85
CA LYS A 142 7.54 19.97 -1.39
C LYS A 142 6.73 19.05 -0.50
N ALA A 143 6.89 17.75 -0.72
CA ALA A 143 6.19 16.73 0.03
C ALA A 143 7.09 15.51 0.19
N THR A 144 6.67 14.62 1.09
CA THR A 144 7.25 13.29 1.26
C THR A 144 6.29 12.27 0.67
N LEU A 145 6.78 11.46 -0.27
CA LEU A 145 6.11 10.26 -0.75
C LEU A 145 6.57 9.06 0.07
N ALA A 146 5.63 8.26 0.57
CA ALA A 146 5.90 7.01 1.26
C ALA A 146 5.41 5.82 0.43
N TRP A 147 6.32 4.88 0.16
CA TRP A 147 5.96 3.52 -0.22
C TRP A 147 5.87 2.69 1.05
N THR A 148 4.78 1.95 1.20
CA THR A 148 4.63 0.94 2.24
C THR A 148 4.30 -0.41 1.64
N TRP A 149 4.73 -1.48 2.29
CA TRP A 149 4.50 -2.84 1.84
C TRP A 149 4.25 -3.80 3.01
N PHE A 150 3.21 -4.60 2.85
CA PHE A 150 2.88 -5.73 3.70
C PHE A 150 3.17 -7.01 2.92
N ASN A 151 4.17 -7.76 3.36
CA ASN A 151 4.62 -8.98 2.71
C ASN A 151 3.60 -10.10 2.84
N LYS A 152 3.40 -10.85 1.75
CA LYS A 152 2.45 -11.97 1.74
C LYS A 152 2.92 -13.12 2.61
N ILE A 153 4.17 -13.55 2.46
CA ILE A 153 4.73 -14.75 3.10
C ILE A 153 5.82 -14.37 4.10
N GLY A 154 5.91 -15.07 5.23
CA GLY A 154 7.01 -14.92 6.20
C GLY A 154 6.59 -14.21 7.49
N ASN A 155 7.50 -13.45 8.09
CA ASN A 155 7.19 -12.66 9.29
C ASN A 155 6.12 -11.61 8.95
N ARG A 156 5.24 -11.27 9.90
CA ARG A 156 4.24 -10.22 9.69
C ARG A 156 4.93 -8.87 9.87
N GLU A 157 5.42 -8.31 8.77
CA GLU A 157 6.28 -7.13 8.75
C GLU A 157 5.55 -5.91 8.17
N PHE A 158 6.14 -4.73 8.39
CA PHE A 158 5.70 -3.48 7.79
C PHE A 158 6.93 -2.79 7.20
N TYR A 159 7.03 -2.77 5.88
CA TYR A 159 8.10 -2.09 5.16
C TYR A 159 7.65 -0.68 4.82
N MET A 160 8.55 0.28 4.95
CA MET A 160 8.30 1.68 4.60
C MET A 160 9.57 2.32 4.07
N SER A 161 9.51 3.00 2.92
CA SER A 161 10.60 3.87 2.46
C SER A 161 10.01 5.18 1.95
N CYS A 162 10.75 6.27 2.14
CA CYS A 162 10.27 7.62 1.87
C CYS A 162 11.19 8.35 0.90
N ALA A 163 10.60 9.19 0.06
CA ALA A 163 11.27 9.94 -0.98
C ALA A 163 10.84 11.41 -0.97
N PRO A 164 11.77 12.37 -1.17
CA PRO A 164 11.41 13.76 -1.41
C PRO A 164 10.77 13.89 -2.79
N VAL A 165 9.63 14.57 -2.84
CA VAL A 165 8.95 14.91 -4.09
C VAL A 165 8.56 16.40 -4.10
N GLU A 166 8.42 16.97 -5.28
CA GLU A 166 7.92 18.33 -5.46
C GLU A 166 6.71 18.28 -6.40
N ILE A 167 5.53 18.52 -5.84
CA ILE A 167 4.28 18.53 -6.57
C ILE A 167 4.08 19.91 -7.20
N SER A 168 3.95 19.95 -8.51
CA SER A 168 3.72 21.18 -9.28
C SER A 168 2.35 21.18 -9.96
N GLY A 169 1.88 22.38 -10.33
CA GLY A 169 0.56 22.62 -10.92
C GLY A 169 -0.23 23.68 -10.14
N SER A 170 -1.34 24.12 -10.70
CA SER A 170 -2.24 25.09 -10.06
C SER A 170 -3.39 24.40 -9.31
N GLY A 171 -4.10 25.15 -8.46
CA GLY A 171 -5.28 24.67 -7.74
C GLY A 171 -4.98 23.68 -6.62
N GLY A 172 -6.01 22.94 -6.23
CA GLY A 172 -6.00 21.98 -5.13
C GLY A 172 -6.17 22.59 -3.74
N SER A 173 -6.45 21.73 -2.75
CA SER A 173 -6.82 22.20 -1.40
C SER A 173 -6.42 21.21 -0.29
N GLU A 174 -6.17 21.76 0.89
CA GLU A 174 -5.95 20.96 2.12
C GLU A 174 -7.14 20.05 2.44
N SER A 175 -8.37 20.47 2.10
CA SER A 175 -9.56 19.63 2.30
C SER A 175 -9.60 18.43 1.36
N ALA A 176 -9.15 18.58 0.11
CA ALA A 176 -9.01 17.47 -0.82
C ALA A 176 -7.95 16.46 -0.33
N LEU A 177 -6.78 16.96 0.10
CA LEU A 177 -5.76 16.13 0.74
C LEU A 177 -6.31 15.41 2.00
N ALA A 178 -7.00 16.13 2.87
CA ALA A 178 -7.59 15.56 4.08
C ALA A 178 -8.68 14.51 3.80
N SER A 179 -9.36 14.61 2.66
CA SER A 179 -10.39 13.65 2.22
C SER A 179 -9.82 12.32 1.74
N LEU A 180 -8.54 12.28 1.37
CA LEU A 180 -7.86 11.04 1.05
C LEU A 180 -7.75 10.13 2.28
N PRO A 181 -7.76 8.80 2.10
CA PRO A 181 -7.61 7.90 3.22
C PRO A 181 -6.28 8.06 3.94
N ASP A 182 -6.26 7.79 5.25
CA ASP A 182 -4.98 7.63 5.94
C ASP A 182 -4.33 6.31 5.50
N MET A 183 -3.00 6.35 5.36
CA MET A 183 -2.17 5.18 5.11
C MET A 183 -2.36 4.14 6.22
N MET A 184 -2.56 2.89 5.81
CA MET A 184 -2.65 1.79 6.73
C MET A 184 -1.27 1.53 7.36
N ILE A 185 -1.26 1.39 8.69
CA ILE A 185 -0.16 0.82 9.45
C ILE A 185 -0.66 -0.45 10.12
N ALA A 186 0.19 -1.47 10.18
CA ALA A 186 -0.07 -2.73 10.87
C ALA A 186 1.24 -3.31 11.38
N ASN A 187 1.15 -4.35 12.21
CA ASN A 187 2.27 -5.16 12.69
C ASN A 187 3.26 -4.45 13.64
N ILE A 188 3.20 -3.13 13.80
CA ILE A 188 3.98 -2.33 14.75
C ILE A 188 3.12 -1.76 15.89
N PRO A 189 3.69 -1.35 17.05
CA PRO A 189 2.91 -0.86 18.19
C PRO A 189 2.03 0.37 17.89
N GLN A 190 2.49 1.27 17.01
CA GLN A 190 1.74 2.47 16.60
C GLN A 190 0.42 2.12 15.90
N ALA A 191 0.31 0.91 15.36
CA ALA A 191 -0.90 0.41 14.71
C ALA A 191 -1.92 -0.19 15.69
N GLY A 192 -1.63 -0.19 17.00
CA GLY A 192 -2.49 -0.78 18.01
C GLY A 192 -2.68 -2.28 17.77
N THR A 193 -3.93 -2.71 17.59
CA THR A 193 -4.29 -4.12 17.37
C THR A 193 -4.30 -4.52 15.90
N CYS A 194 -4.00 -3.61 14.97
CA CYS A 194 -4.05 -3.89 13.54
C CYS A 194 -2.91 -4.86 13.11
N LYS A 195 -3.30 -6.02 12.58
CA LYS A 195 -2.39 -7.09 12.16
C LYS A 195 -2.77 -7.63 10.79
N THR A 196 -1.77 -8.12 10.05
CA THR A 196 -1.96 -8.82 8.78
C THR A 196 -1.90 -10.33 8.96
N ALA A 197 -2.63 -11.06 8.12
CA ALA A 197 -2.54 -12.52 8.05
C ALA A 197 -1.34 -12.96 7.19
N ASP A 198 -0.85 -14.18 7.42
CA ASP A 198 0.15 -14.83 6.55
C ASP A 198 -0.50 -15.43 5.31
N SER A 199 0.27 -15.54 4.23
CA SER A 199 -0.11 -16.19 2.97
C SER A 199 -1.28 -15.52 2.24
N THR A 200 -1.59 -14.27 2.59
CA THR A 200 -2.63 -13.44 1.96
C THR A 200 -2.09 -12.10 1.49
N ASP A 201 -2.57 -11.63 0.35
CA ASP A 201 -2.45 -10.25 -0.08
C ASP A 201 -3.48 -9.38 0.67
N ILE A 202 -3.12 -8.15 1.02
CA ILE A 202 -3.99 -7.27 1.82
C ILE A 202 -5.04 -6.62 0.93
N GLN A 203 -6.30 -6.86 1.27
CA GLN A 203 -7.41 -6.04 0.82
C GLN A 203 -7.51 -4.85 1.77
N PHE A 204 -7.02 -3.68 1.33
CA PHE A 204 -7.01 -2.50 2.19
C PHE A 204 -8.45 -2.07 2.52
N PRO A 205 -8.78 -1.81 3.80
CA PRO A 205 -10.12 -1.32 4.16
C PRO A 205 -10.45 0.02 3.49
N ASN A 206 -9.45 0.89 3.31
CA ASN A 206 -9.58 2.19 2.66
C ASN A 206 -8.49 2.34 1.58
N PRO A 207 -8.67 1.76 0.39
CA PRO A 207 -7.63 1.73 -0.64
C PRO A 207 -7.51 3.07 -1.41
N GLY A 208 -8.44 4.01 -1.20
CA GLY A 208 -8.54 5.25 -1.97
C GLY A 208 -9.24 5.06 -3.32
N LYS A 209 -9.20 6.09 -4.16
CA LYS A 209 -9.86 6.09 -5.48
C LYS A 209 -9.04 5.38 -6.57
N SER A 210 -7.71 5.27 -6.38
CA SER A 210 -6.79 4.69 -7.35
C SER A 210 -6.29 3.36 -6.83
N VAL A 211 -6.71 2.26 -7.46
CA VAL A 211 -6.42 0.89 -7.02
C VAL A 211 -5.98 0.04 -8.20
N GLU A 212 -4.80 -0.54 -8.10
CA GLU A 212 -4.39 -1.69 -8.90
C GLU A 212 -4.72 -2.97 -8.13
N ASN A 213 -5.59 -3.83 -8.67
CA ASN A 213 -5.93 -5.10 -8.04
C ASN A 213 -5.51 -6.25 -8.95
N ASN A 214 -4.46 -6.96 -8.54
CA ASN A 214 -3.88 -8.07 -9.29
C ASN A 214 -4.53 -9.43 -8.95
N GLY A 215 -5.56 -9.44 -8.10
CA GLY A 215 -6.22 -10.66 -7.63
C GLY A 215 -5.34 -11.53 -6.74
N GLY A 216 -5.72 -12.79 -6.56
CA GLY A 216 -5.01 -13.74 -5.69
C GLY A 216 -5.75 -14.03 -4.38
N ASN A 217 -5.01 -14.56 -3.40
CA ASN A 217 -5.57 -14.90 -2.08
C ASN A 217 -5.61 -13.64 -1.20
N MET A 218 -6.74 -12.92 -1.23
CA MET A 218 -6.90 -11.64 -0.55
C MET A 218 -7.55 -11.81 0.83
N ALA A 219 -7.09 -11.05 1.81
CA ALA A 219 -7.76 -10.92 3.10
C ALA A 219 -7.69 -9.48 3.62
N PRO A 220 -8.75 -8.98 4.31
CA PRO A 220 -8.63 -7.74 5.06
C PRO A 220 -7.71 -7.96 6.27
N PRO A 221 -7.09 -6.88 6.80
CA PRO A 221 -6.38 -6.97 8.06
C PRO A 221 -7.36 -7.22 9.22
N THR A 222 -6.82 -7.69 10.34
CA THR A 222 -7.58 -7.95 11.58
C THR A 222 -7.28 -6.92 12.64
N GLY A 223 -8.22 -6.70 13.56
CA GLY A 223 -8.10 -5.71 14.64
C GLY A 223 -8.58 -4.32 14.22
N GLU A 224 -8.26 -3.32 15.04
CA GLU A 224 -8.65 -1.93 14.81
C GLU A 224 -7.62 -1.23 13.90
N CYS A 225 -7.78 -1.42 12.60
CA CYS A 225 -6.97 -0.75 11.60
C CYS A 225 -7.53 0.64 11.34
N LYS A 226 -6.76 1.69 11.67
CA LYS A 226 -7.16 3.10 11.50
C LYS A 226 -7.74 3.31 10.10
N ALA A 227 -9.04 3.57 10.05
CA ALA A 227 -9.75 3.98 8.86
C ALA A 227 -9.72 5.51 8.78
N GLY A 228 -8.65 6.08 8.24
CA GLY A 228 -8.63 7.51 7.96
C GLY A 228 -9.37 7.85 6.67
N GLY A 229 -10.06 8.99 6.65
CA GLY A 229 -10.68 9.60 5.47
C GLY A 229 -12.05 9.01 5.08
N SER A 230 -13.08 9.87 5.04
CA SER A 230 -14.46 9.52 4.67
C SER A 230 -14.59 9.06 3.21
N GLY A 231 -14.22 7.83 2.92
CA GLY A 231 -14.66 7.08 1.75
C GLY A 231 -15.73 6.10 2.18
N SER A 232 -16.99 6.36 1.83
CA SER A 232 -18.10 5.43 2.08
C SER A 232 -17.87 4.12 1.32
N GLY A 233 -17.29 3.14 1.99
CA GLY A 233 -17.22 1.75 1.58
C GLY A 233 -17.88 0.90 2.65
N SER A 234 -19.22 0.96 2.72
CA SER A 234 -19.99 0.10 3.62
C SER A 234 -19.78 -1.37 3.25
N ALA A 235 -18.92 -2.06 4.00
CA ALA A 235 -18.98 -3.51 4.11
C ALA A 235 -20.19 -3.86 5.01
N SER A 236 -21.39 -3.80 4.44
CA SER A 236 -22.58 -4.39 5.06
C SER A 236 -22.76 -5.79 4.46
N GLY A 237 -22.42 -6.80 5.27
CA GLY A 237 -22.77 -8.18 4.99
C GLY A 237 -24.29 -8.29 4.84
N SER A 238 -24.74 -8.47 3.60
CA SER A 238 -26.15 -8.68 3.31
C SER A 238 -26.41 -10.18 3.33
N ALA A 239 -26.97 -10.64 4.45
CA ALA A 239 -27.63 -11.92 4.55
C ALA A 239 -28.72 -12.03 3.47
N THR A 240 -28.74 -13.17 2.80
CA THR A 240 -29.69 -13.54 1.75
C THR A 240 -31.12 -13.59 2.32
N PRO A 241 -32.12 -12.95 1.69
CA PRO A 241 -33.51 -13.32 1.89
C PRO A 241 -33.96 -14.28 0.80
N ALA A 242 -34.63 -15.35 1.24
CA ALA A 242 -35.23 -16.40 0.44
C ALA A 242 -36.28 -15.88 -0.55
N ALA A 243 -36.41 -16.61 -1.67
CA ALA A 243 -37.37 -16.40 -2.73
C ALA A 243 -38.83 -16.44 -2.23
N GLY A 244 -39.59 -15.39 -2.53
CA GLY A 244 -41.05 -15.34 -2.41
C GLY A 244 -41.67 -15.06 -3.78
N ALA A 245 -42.46 -16.01 -4.27
CA ALA A 245 -43.17 -15.94 -5.54
C ALA A 245 -44.21 -14.80 -5.54
N GLY A 246 -44.14 -13.91 -6.53
CA GLY A 246 -45.14 -12.88 -6.78
C GLY A 246 -46.23 -13.38 -7.74
N ALA A 247 -47.46 -13.54 -7.23
CA ALA A 247 -48.66 -13.65 -8.05
C ALA A 247 -49.23 -12.25 -8.32
N ALA A 248 -49.48 -11.96 -9.60
CA ALA A 248 -49.96 -10.69 -10.10
C ALA A 248 -51.46 -10.47 -9.83
N ALA A 249 -51.83 -9.23 -9.51
CA ALA A 249 -53.20 -8.73 -9.59
C ALA A 249 -53.22 -7.40 -10.35
N THR A 250 -54.06 -7.36 -11.39
CA THR A 250 -54.32 -6.27 -12.34
C THR A 250 -55.11 -5.11 -11.73
N PRO A 251 -54.94 -3.85 -12.21
CA PRO A 251 -55.95 -2.81 -12.03
C PRO A 251 -56.79 -2.61 -13.29
N ALA A 252 -58.10 -2.47 -13.07
CA ALA A 252 -59.11 -2.23 -14.09
C ALA A 252 -59.13 -0.77 -14.60
N VAL A 253 -59.41 -0.65 -15.89
CA VAL A 253 -59.54 0.58 -16.68
C VAL A 253 -60.81 1.35 -16.31
N ARG A 254 -60.71 2.67 -16.11
CA ARG A 254 -61.88 3.56 -16.01
C ARG A 254 -61.91 4.52 -17.18
N GLY A 255 -62.79 4.24 -18.15
CA GLY A 255 -63.01 5.07 -19.33
C GLY A 255 -63.73 6.37 -19.01
N ARG A 256 -63.36 7.44 -19.73
CA ARG A 256 -64.19 8.64 -19.90
C ARG A 256 -64.36 8.94 -21.39
N ARG A 257 -65.64 8.94 -21.80
CA ARG A 257 -66.13 9.29 -23.13
C ARG A 257 -65.90 10.77 -23.44
N ALA A 258 -65.51 11.03 -24.68
CA ALA A 258 -65.60 12.33 -25.33
C ALA A 258 -67.07 12.68 -25.63
N VAL A 259 -67.42 13.95 -25.49
CA VAL A 259 -68.61 14.54 -26.12
C VAL A 259 -68.17 15.79 -26.87
N LEU A 260 -68.28 15.70 -28.19
CA LEU A 260 -68.18 16.75 -29.19
C LEU A 260 -69.37 17.72 -29.02
N ARG A 261 -69.16 19.03 -29.16
CA ARG A 261 -70.18 19.95 -29.66
C ARG A 261 -69.56 21.13 -30.41
N ALA A 262 -70.03 21.32 -31.64
CA ALA A 262 -70.39 22.63 -32.16
C ALA A 262 -71.69 23.10 -31.47
#